data_AF-A0A3E3E6R2-F1
#
_entry.id   AF-A0A3E3E6R2-F1
#
_cell.length_a   1.000
_cell.length_b   1.000
_cell.length_c   1.000
_cell.angle_alpha   90.00
_cell.angle_beta   90.00
_cell.angle_gamma   90.00
#
_symmetry.space_group_name_H-M   'P 1'
#
loop_
_entity.id
_entity.type
_entity.pdbx_description
1 polymer ?
#
loop_
_entity_poly.entity_id
_entity_poly.type
_entity_poly.pdbx_seq_one_letter_code
_entity_poly.pdbx_strand_id
1 'polypeptide(L)'
;MEYLTGIHALNLSCQLDTCGDWHSKSINWNNPDIRESVNTVFGDYGIESNRSIRYLDSSKRYNVANHIRALLDMLVSGNYGYAQGMKEEYICNEQYTDQIFNQVLKLRDAGNWYHINEFMKREYKLEWIKFLEGQNG
;
A
#
# COMPACT_ATOMS: atom_id res chain seq x y z
N MET A 1 -16.13 -3.60 1.74
CA MET A 1 -16.09 -2.25 2.30
C MET A 1 -15.43 -1.30 1.30
N GLU A 2 -16.08 -0.18 0.98
CA GLU A 2 -15.45 0.89 0.19
C GLU A 2 -14.42 1.65 1.03
N TYR A 3 -13.27 1.96 0.45
CA TYR A 3 -12.17 2.63 1.14
C TYR A 3 -11.29 3.46 0.18
N LEU A 4 -10.70 4.53 0.70
CA LEU A 4 -9.72 5.38 0.03
C LEU A 4 -8.34 4.73 0.07
N THR A 5 -7.62 4.69 -1.06
CA THR A 5 -6.32 4.02 -1.17
C THR A 5 -5.34 4.74 -2.11
N GLY A 6 -4.26 4.06 -2.51
CA GLY A 6 -3.27 4.55 -3.47
C GLY A 6 -2.55 5.80 -2.97
N ILE A 7 -2.22 6.69 -3.91
CA ILE A 7 -1.51 7.94 -3.60
C ILE A 7 -2.27 8.81 -2.60
N HIS A 8 -3.61 8.81 -2.63
CA HIS A 8 -4.43 9.61 -1.73
C HIS A 8 -4.25 9.14 -0.28
N ALA A 9 -4.28 7.84 -0.04
CA ALA A 9 -4.07 7.27 1.30
C ALA A 9 -2.61 7.35 1.76
N LEU A 10 -1.64 7.15 0.86
CA LEU A 10 -0.20 7.26 1.15
C LEU A 10 0.21 8.65 1.68
N ASN A 11 -0.61 9.65 1.39
CA ASN A 11 -0.39 11.04 1.75
C ASN A 11 -1.17 11.49 2.99
N LEU A 12 -1.91 10.59 3.64
CA LEU A 12 -2.68 10.85 4.86
C LEU A 12 -2.05 10.14 6.05
N SER A 13 -2.14 10.71 7.25
CA SER A 13 -1.67 10.01 8.45
C SER A 13 -2.44 8.72 8.69
N CYS A 14 -1.72 7.64 9.02
CA CYS A 14 -2.30 6.36 9.44
C CYS A 14 -1.78 5.99 10.85
N GLN A 15 -2.24 4.87 11.40
CA GLN A 15 -1.85 4.37 12.73
C GLN A 15 -0.46 3.72 12.75
N LEU A 16 0.11 3.42 11.58
CA LEU A 16 1.45 2.85 11.47
C LEU A 16 2.49 3.95 11.69
N ASP A 17 3.55 3.62 12.41
CA ASP A 17 4.73 4.47 12.52
C ASP A 17 5.52 4.35 11.20
N THR A 18 5.18 5.17 10.22
CA THR A 18 5.72 5.14 8.85
C THR A 18 5.86 6.55 8.33
N CYS A 19 6.83 6.78 7.44
CA CYS A 19 7.08 8.12 6.93
C CYS A 19 5.94 8.61 6.03
N GLY A 20 5.27 7.80 5.21
CA GLY A 20 4.29 8.31 4.23
C GLY A 20 4.91 9.30 3.23
N ASP A 21 4.08 9.91 2.37
CA ASP A 21 4.55 10.83 1.31
C ASP A 21 4.32 12.32 1.65
N TRP A 22 3.26 12.67 2.38
CA TRP A 22 2.91 14.03 2.86
C TRP A 22 2.77 15.16 1.84
N HIS A 23 2.85 14.90 0.54
CA HIS A 23 2.53 15.82 -0.56
C HIS A 23 1.02 15.97 -0.83
N SER A 24 0.18 15.76 0.19
CA SER A 24 -1.29 15.82 0.12
C SER A 24 -1.85 17.03 -0.66
N LYS A 25 -1.23 18.22 -0.58
CA LYS A 25 -1.73 19.42 -1.30
C LYS A 25 -1.63 19.31 -2.83
N SER A 26 -0.76 18.44 -3.34
CA SER A 26 -0.49 18.27 -4.78
C SER A 26 -1.31 17.16 -5.42
N ILE A 27 -2.14 16.45 -4.63
CA ILE A 27 -2.96 15.34 -5.11
C ILE A 27 -4.28 15.86 -5.67
N ASN A 28 -4.75 15.21 -6.73
CA ASN A 28 -6.08 15.46 -7.28
C ASN A 28 -7.16 14.83 -6.38
N TRP A 29 -7.66 15.57 -5.40
CA TRP A 29 -8.74 15.15 -4.51
C TRP A 29 -10.15 15.18 -5.15
N ASN A 30 -10.28 15.73 -6.35
CA ASN A 30 -11.56 15.69 -7.08
C ASN A 30 -11.86 14.31 -7.69
N ASN A 31 -10.84 13.46 -7.82
CA ASN A 31 -10.98 12.09 -8.26
C ASN A 31 -10.19 11.15 -7.33
N PRO A 32 -10.70 10.88 -6.11
CA PRO A 32 -10.04 10.01 -5.15
C PRO A 32 -10.01 8.55 -5.63
N ASP A 33 -8.91 7.83 -5.38
CA ASP A 33 -8.83 6.38 -5.60
C ASP A 33 -9.63 5.67 -4.51
N ILE A 34 -10.90 5.39 -4.81
CA ILE A 34 -11.81 4.60 -3.96
C ILE A 34 -11.92 3.20 -4.53
N ARG A 35 -11.73 2.19 -3.67
CA ARG A 35 -11.83 0.78 -4.03
C ARG A 35 -12.73 0.01 -3.08
N GLU A 36 -13.11 -1.18 -3.51
CA GLU A 36 -13.95 -2.11 -2.76
C GLU A 36 -13.09 -3.29 -2.27
N SER A 37 -13.12 -3.56 -0.97
CA SER A 37 -12.29 -4.59 -0.33
C SER A 37 -12.81 -6.01 -0.50
N VAL A 38 -14.11 -6.17 -0.76
CA VAL A 38 -14.78 -7.47 -0.87
C VAL A 38 -14.21 -8.26 -2.05
N ASN A 39 -13.96 -9.55 -1.84
CA ASN A 39 -13.38 -10.49 -2.82
C ASN A 39 -11.99 -10.10 -3.36
N THR A 40 -11.28 -9.19 -2.68
CA THR A 40 -9.87 -8.89 -2.98
C THR A 40 -8.94 -9.84 -2.21
N VAL A 41 -7.74 -10.06 -2.72
CA VAL A 41 -6.70 -10.90 -2.07
C VAL A 41 -6.38 -10.45 -0.64
N PHE A 42 -6.55 -9.16 -0.35
CA PHE A 42 -6.24 -8.57 0.95
C PHE A 42 -7.45 -8.43 1.87
N GLY A 43 -8.68 -8.57 1.35
CA GLY A 43 -9.89 -8.28 2.13
C GLY A 43 -9.81 -6.91 2.80
N ASP A 44 -10.13 -6.85 4.09
CA ASP A 44 -10.09 -5.60 4.89
C ASP A 44 -8.72 -5.28 5.49
N TYR A 45 -7.67 -6.05 5.17
CA TYR A 45 -6.34 -5.84 5.71
C TYR A 45 -5.84 -4.40 5.47
N GLY A 46 -5.39 -3.78 6.56
CA GLY A 46 -4.78 -2.46 6.55
C GLY A 46 -5.75 -1.32 6.27
N ILE A 47 -7.06 -1.53 6.39
CA ILE A 47 -8.05 -0.46 6.25
C ILE A 47 -8.45 0.08 7.62
N GLU A 48 -8.29 1.39 7.80
CA GLU A 48 -8.73 2.14 8.99
C GLU A 48 -10.10 2.75 8.76
N SER A 49 -11.05 2.43 9.62
CA SER A 49 -12.43 2.93 9.51
C SER A 49 -12.62 4.32 10.14
N ASN A 50 -13.72 4.98 9.77
CA ASN A 50 -14.26 6.16 10.46
C ASN A 50 -13.33 7.39 10.50
N ARG A 51 -12.51 7.57 9.46
CA ARG A 51 -11.60 8.72 9.33
C ARG A 51 -12.33 9.94 8.77
N SER A 52 -12.02 11.12 9.31
CA SER A 52 -12.38 12.40 8.69
C SER A 52 -11.21 12.92 7.87
N ILE A 53 -11.44 13.20 6.58
CA ILE A 53 -10.40 13.60 5.62
C ILE A 53 -10.64 15.05 5.20
N ARG A 54 -9.72 15.94 5.57
CA ARG A 54 -9.85 17.40 5.35
C ARG A 54 -9.97 17.83 3.88
N TYR A 55 -9.52 16.98 2.95
CA TYR A 55 -9.51 17.24 1.52
C TYR A 55 -10.76 16.70 0.79
N LEU A 56 -11.59 15.95 1.50
CA LEU A 56 -12.87 15.43 1.03
C LEU A 56 -14.00 16.08 1.84
N ASP A 57 -15.25 15.66 1.60
CA ASP A 57 -16.40 16.12 2.36
C ASP A 57 -16.24 15.77 3.85
N SER A 58 -16.04 16.80 4.67
CA SER A 58 -15.75 16.69 6.10
C SER A 58 -16.95 16.23 6.95
N SER A 59 -18.16 16.26 6.39
CA SER A 59 -19.37 15.71 7.04
C SER A 59 -19.41 14.18 6.96
N LYS A 60 -18.64 13.59 6.05
CA LYS A 60 -18.57 12.15 5.84
C LYS A 60 -17.41 11.52 6.60
N ARG A 61 -17.56 10.23 6.83
CA ARG A 61 -16.54 9.36 7.41
C ARG A 61 -16.12 8.35 6.35
N TYR A 62 -14.82 8.17 6.21
CA TYR A 62 -14.23 7.32 5.18
C TYR A 62 -13.46 6.18 5.83
N ASN A 63 -13.45 5.03 5.16
CA ASN A 63 -12.46 4.01 5.41
C ASN A 63 -11.23 4.33 4.56
N VAL A 64 -10.03 4.12 5.09
CA VAL A 64 -8.79 4.58 4.45
C VAL A 64 -7.71 3.52 4.63
N ALA A 65 -7.03 3.16 3.54
CA ALA A 65 -5.87 2.30 3.60
C ALA A 65 -4.76 2.95 4.46
N ASN A 66 -4.11 2.17 5.32
CA ASN A 66 -2.82 2.54 5.86
C ASN A 66 -1.77 2.50 4.76
N HIS A 67 -0.56 3.00 5.04
CA HIS A 67 0.48 3.11 4.02
C HIS A 67 0.83 1.77 3.37
N ILE A 68 0.91 0.67 4.13
CA ILE A 68 1.20 -0.66 3.57
C ILE A 68 0.09 -1.06 2.59
N ARG A 69 -1.19 -0.94 2.97
CA ARG A 69 -2.29 -1.31 2.08
C ARG A 69 -2.34 -0.42 0.84
N ALA A 70 -2.08 0.87 0.98
CA ALA A 70 -2.02 1.80 -0.15
C ALA A 70 -0.94 1.41 -1.17
N LEU A 71 0.25 1.02 -0.69
CA LEU A 71 1.34 0.53 -1.53
C LEU A 71 0.99 -0.78 -2.21
N LEU A 72 0.45 -1.76 -1.48
CA LEU A 72 0.01 -3.04 -2.05
C LEU A 72 -1.04 -2.86 -3.16
N ASP A 73 -2.00 -1.97 -2.94
CA ASP A 73 -3.03 -1.64 -3.93
C ASP A 73 -2.44 -1.03 -5.21
N MET A 74 -1.36 -0.24 -5.10
CA MET A 74 -0.61 0.27 -6.25
C MET A 74 0.15 -0.85 -6.98
N LEU A 75 0.74 -1.81 -6.26
CA LEU A 75 1.37 -2.99 -6.87
C LEU A 75 0.37 -3.82 -7.67
N VAL A 76 -0.83 -4.05 -7.12
CA VAL A 76 -1.92 -4.76 -7.82
C VAL A 76 -2.33 -4.02 -9.09
N SER A 77 -2.40 -2.68 -9.05
CA SER A 77 -2.79 -1.86 -10.21
C SER A 77 -1.68 -1.62 -11.23
N GLY A 78 -0.45 -2.07 -10.96
CA GLY A 78 0.71 -1.80 -11.81
C GLY A 78 1.25 -0.36 -11.70
N ASN A 79 0.87 0.38 -10.67
CA ASN A 79 1.27 1.77 -10.44
C ASN A 79 2.64 1.88 -9.75
N TYR A 80 3.64 1.17 -10.28
CA TYR A 80 4.97 1.06 -9.65
C TYR A 80 5.71 2.39 -9.52
N GLY A 81 5.47 3.34 -10.43
CA GLY A 81 6.10 4.67 -10.37
C GLY A 81 5.71 5.48 -9.13
N TYR A 82 4.48 5.31 -8.63
CA TYR A 82 4.03 5.96 -7.39
C TYR A 82 4.43 5.18 -6.13
N ALA A 83 4.78 3.90 -6.27
CA ALA A 83 5.22 3.08 -5.15
C ALA A 83 6.75 3.11 -4.95
N GLN A 84 7.52 3.64 -5.92
CA GLN A 84 8.97 3.70 -5.86
C GLN A 84 9.44 4.44 -4.61
N GLY A 85 10.45 3.90 -3.92
CA GLY A 85 10.85 4.39 -2.59
C GLY A 85 10.03 3.77 -1.45
N MET A 86 9.25 2.72 -1.74
CA MET A 86 8.43 1.99 -0.77
C MET A 86 9.14 1.75 0.55
N LYS A 87 10.36 1.18 0.51
CA LYS A 87 11.09 0.84 1.73
C LYS A 87 11.64 2.09 2.43
N GLU A 88 12.39 2.90 1.71
CA GLU A 88 13.23 3.95 2.29
C GLU A 88 12.48 5.28 2.52
N GLU A 89 11.53 5.61 1.65
CA GLU A 89 10.84 6.92 1.68
C GLU A 89 9.48 6.83 2.38
N TYR A 90 8.71 5.77 2.15
CA TYR A 90 7.33 5.69 2.63
C TYR A 90 7.15 4.85 3.89
N ILE A 91 7.72 3.64 3.93
CA ILE A 91 7.68 2.81 5.14
C ILE A 91 8.72 3.30 6.14
N CYS A 92 9.96 3.54 5.70
CA CYS A 92 10.99 4.30 6.41
C CYS A 92 11.43 3.65 7.73
N ASN A 93 11.22 2.33 7.85
CA ASN A 93 11.69 1.47 8.93
C ASN A 93 11.57 -0.01 8.53
N GLU A 94 12.15 -0.89 9.37
CA GLU A 94 12.20 -2.33 9.13
C GLU A 94 11.13 -3.14 9.88
N GLN A 95 10.42 -2.53 10.85
CA GLN A 95 9.46 -3.26 11.71
C GLN A 95 8.31 -3.91 10.92
N TYR A 96 8.02 -3.42 9.73
CA TYR A 96 6.96 -3.93 8.87
C TYR A 96 7.45 -4.79 7.70
N THR A 97 8.76 -5.01 7.55
CA THR A 97 9.34 -5.72 6.40
C THR A 97 8.76 -7.12 6.24
N ASP A 98 8.73 -7.93 7.31
CA ASP A 98 8.13 -9.27 7.28
C ASP A 98 6.63 -9.24 6.96
N GLN A 99 5.90 -8.29 7.55
CA GLN A 99 4.48 -8.11 7.30
C GLN A 99 4.22 -7.78 5.82
N ILE A 100 5.01 -6.86 5.24
CA ILE A 100 4.93 -6.47 3.84
C ILE A 100 5.21 -7.67 2.94
N PHE A 101 6.30 -8.41 3.20
CA PHE A 101 6.67 -9.58 2.40
C PHE A 101 5.58 -10.65 2.37
N ASN A 102 5.01 -10.96 3.54
CA ASN A 102 3.91 -11.90 3.64
C ASN A 102 2.66 -11.45 2.88
N GLN A 103 2.35 -10.15 2.85
CA GLN A 103 1.23 -9.66 2.05
C GLN A 103 1.55 -9.70 0.56
N VAL A 104 2.74 -9.26 0.14
CA VAL A 104 3.13 -9.32 -1.27
C VAL A 104 3.12 -10.75 -1.79
N LEU A 105 3.55 -11.73 -0.99
CA LEU A 105 3.52 -13.15 -1.37
C LEU A 105 2.12 -13.66 -1.71
N LYS A 106 1.05 -13.10 -1.12
CA LYS A 106 -0.33 -13.46 -1.49
C LYS A 106 -0.67 -13.11 -2.94
N LEU A 107 0.10 -12.22 -3.57
CA LEU A 107 -0.05 -11.85 -4.98
C LEU A 107 0.72 -12.79 -5.93
N ARG A 108 1.27 -13.92 -5.45
CA ARG A 108 2.09 -14.84 -6.26
C ARG A 108 1.37 -15.35 -7.51
N ASP A 109 0.06 -15.54 -7.42
CA ASP A 109 -0.78 -16.02 -8.53
C ASP A 109 -1.41 -14.87 -9.34
N ALA A 110 -1.09 -13.61 -9.03
CA ALA A 110 -1.56 -12.47 -9.79
C ALA A 110 -0.91 -12.43 -11.19
N GLY A 111 -1.67 -12.03 -12.20
CA GLY A 111 -1.18 -11.97 -13.59
C GLY A 111 0.02 -11.03 -13.79
N ASN A 112 0.24 -10.07 -12.88
CA ASN A 112 1.38 -9.16 -12.89
C ASN A 112 2.48 -9.52 -11.86
N TRP A 113 2.47 -10.75 -11.32
CA TRP A 113 3.44 -11.20 -10.31
C TRP A 113 4.90 -10.94 -10.71
N TYR A 114 5.26 -11.18 -11.97
CA TYR A 114 6.62 -10.90 -12.47
C TYR A 114 7.05 -9.46 -12.17
N HIS A 115 6.19 -8.47 -12.47
CA HIS A 115 6.50 -7.06 -12.24
C HIS A 115 6.51 -6.71 -10.74
N ILE A 116 5.61 -7.30 -9.96
CA ILE A 116 5.61 -7.13 -8.49
C ILE A 116 6.92 -7.66 -7.89
N ASN A 117 7.34 -8.85 -8.30
CA ASN A 117 8.57 -9.46 -7.82
C ASN A 117 9.81 -8.63 -8.20
N GLU A 118 9.89 -8.16 -9.45
CA GLU A 118 10.99 -7.29 -9.89
C GLU A 118 10.99 -5.94 -9.15
N PHE A 119 9.81 -5.38 -8.86
CA PHE A 119 9.68 -4.18 -8.04
C PHE A 119 10.23 -4.42 -6.62
N MET A 120 9.80 -5.50 -5.96
CA MET A 120 10.27 -5.83 -4.60
C MET A 120 11.77 -6.10 -4.54
N LYS A 121 12.36 -6.72 -5.57
CA LYS A 121 13.83 -6.89 -5.66
C LYS A 121 14.57 -5.55 -5.74
N ARG A 122 13.96 -4.50 -6.30
CA ARG A 122 14.57 -3.17 -6.36
C ARG A 122 14.45 -2.44 -5.02
N GLU A 123 13.27 -2.50 -4.42
CA GLU A 123 12.97 -1.80 -3.17
C GLU A 123 13.62 -2.45 -1.94
N TYR A 124 13.55 -3.78 -1.84
CA TYR A 124 14.01 -4.55 -0.66
C TYR A 124 15.23 -5.44 -0.93
N LYS A 125 15.70 -5.50 -2.18
CA LYS A 125 17.00 -6.11 -2.54
C LYS A 125 17.14 -7.55 -2.03
N LEU A 126 18.25 -7.83 -1.34
CA LEU A 126 18.61 -9.17 -0.88
C LEU A 126 17.65 -9.71 0.17
N GLU A 127 16.97 -8.86 0.94
CA GLU A 127 16.04 -9.30 1.99
C GLU A 127 14.83 -9.99 1.37
N TRP A 128 14.27 -9.41 0.30
CA TRP A 128 13.17 -10.01 -0.43
C TRP A 128 13.57 -11.33 -1.12
N ILE A 129 14.77 -11.40 -1.69
CA ILE A 129 15.28 -12.61 -2.35
C ILE A 129 15.40 -13.74 -1.33
N LYS A 130 16.05 -13.49 -0.18
CA LYS A 130 16.21 -14.47 0.89
C LYS A 130 14.87 -14.93 1.46
N PHE A 131 13.91 -14.01 1.61
CA PHE A 131 12.56 -14.35 2.03
C PHE A 131 11.92 -15.35 1.06
N LEU A 132 11.93 -15.08 -0.25
CA LEU A 132 11.35 -15.96 -1.25
C LEU A 132 12.04 -17.34 -1.32
N GLU A 133 13.36 -17.40 -1.18
CA GLU A 133 14.10 -18.66 -1.12
C GLU A 133 13.63 -19.54 0.05
N GLY A 134 13.39 -18.92 1.22
CA GLY A 134 12.85 -19.60 2.40
C GLY A 134 11.41 -20.09 2.27
N GLN A 135 10.64 -19.60 1.29
CA GLN A 135 9.26 -20.05 1.01
C GLN A 135 9.17 -21.20 0.01
N ASN A 136 10.28 -21.54 -0.64
CA ASN A 136 10.36 -22.64 -1.61
C ASN A 136 11.05 -23.90 -1.04
N GLY A 137 11.40 -23.88 0.26
CA GLY A 137 11.86 -25.05 1.02
C GLY A 137 10.74 -25.68 1.81
#